data_AF-A0A920GLG0-F1
#
_entry.id   AF-A0A920GLG0-F1
#
_cell.length_a   1.000
_cell.length_b   1.000
_cell.length_c   1.000
_cell.angle_alpha   90.00
_cell.angle_beta   90.00
_cell.angle_gamma   90.00
#
_symmetry.space_group_name_H-M   'P 1'
#
loop_
_entity.id
_entity.type
_entity.pdbx_description
1 polymer ?
#
loop_
_entity_poly.entity_id
_entity_poly.type
_entity_poly.pdbx_seq_one_letter_code
_entity_poly.pdbx_strand_id
1 'polypeptide(L)' 'MFRTTDGGNNWVKVSANDEIHNVTAIAQDPRPGFQNIWYYGTGERLGNSAVLGGFNYFGNGIGKSTEKWLNMESNSRNAV' A
#
# COMPACT_ATOMS: atom_id res chain seq x y z
N MET A 1 -1.23 -4.32 5.38
CA MET A 1 -0.87 -3.01 5.95
C MET A 1 -1.31 -2.93 7.41
N PHE A 2 -0.45 -2.39 8.27
CA PHE A 2 -0.73 -2.18 9.69
C PHE A 2 -0.61 -0.69 10.04
N ARG A 3 -1.30 -0.26 11.10
CA ARG A 3 -1.33 1.13 11.57
C ARG A 3 -1.09 1.23 13.07
N THR A 4 -0.30 2.22 13.47
CA THR A 4 -0.25 2.77 14.83
C THR A 4 -0.92 4.15 14.94
N THR A 5 -1.49 4.46 16.11
CA THR A 5 -1.93 5.82 16.50
C THR A 5 -1.14 6.38 17.69
N ASP A 6 -0.13 5.64 18.14
CA ASP A 6 0.60 5.88 19.38
C ASP A 6 2.12 5.80 19.19
N GLY A 7 2.60 6.20 18.01
CA GLY A 7 4.03 6.29 17.71
C GLY A 7 4.72 4.94 17.50
N GLY A 8 3.96 3.87 17.27
CA GLY A 8 4.48 2.52 16.98
C GLY A 8 4.39 1.56 18.15
N ASN A 9 3.78 1.96 19.28
CA ASN A 9 3.62 1.09 20.44
C ASN A 9 2.58 -0.01 20.20
N ASN A 10 1.49 0.30 19.50
CA ASN A 10 0.46 -0.65 19.09
C ASN A 10 0.17 -0.56 17.60
N TRP A 11 -0.12 -1.73 17.00
CA TRP A 11 -0.40 -1.85 15.57
C TRP A 11 -1.72 -2.59 15.33
N VAL A 12 -2.58 -2.03 14.49
CA VAL A 12 -3.85 -2.62 14.05
C VAL A 12 -3.75 -2.94 12.56
N LYS A 13 -4.16 -4.14 12.17
CA LYS A 13 -4.24 -4.52 10.75
C LYS A 13 -5.37 -3.75 10.07
N VAL A 14 -5.08 -3.09 8.94
CA VAL A 14 -6.06 -2.27 8.19
C VAL A 14 -6.29 -2.73 6.76
N SER A 15 -5.47 -3.66 6.25
CA SER A 15 -5.71 -4.29 4.94
C SER A 15 -6.60 -5.52 5.09
N ALA A 16 -7.41 -5.79 4.07
CA ALA A 16 -8.18 -7.03 4.02
C ALA A 16 -7.23 -8.25 3.93
N ASN A 17 -7.73 -9.43 4.29
CA ASN A 17 -6.91 -10.64 4.28
C ASN A 17 -6.56 -11.10 2.85
N ASP A 18 -7.43 -10.78 1.89
CA ASP A 18 -7.40 -11.15 0.48
C ASP A 18 -6.78 -10.06 -0.44
N GLU A 19 -6.43 -8.90 0.11
CA GLU A 19 -5.66 -7.88 -0.62
C GLU A 19 -4.21 -8.33 -0.87
N ILE A 20 -3.52 -7.69 -1.83
CA ILE A 20 -2.10 -7.94 -2.05
C ILE A 20 -1.28 -7.21 -0.98
N HIS A 21 -0.41 -7.94 -0.26
CA HIS A 21 0.31 -7.41 0.91
C HIS A 21 1.72 -6.90 0.58
N ASN A 22 2.10 -6.86 -0.69
CA ASN A 22 3.41 -6.39 -1.14
C ASN A 22 3.44 -4.87 -1.35
N VAL A 23 3.67 -4.11 -0.28
CA VAL A 23 3.88 -2.65 -0.38
C VAL A 23 5.37 -2.32 -0.38
N THR A 24 5.83 -1.60 -1.40
CA THR A 24 7.24 -1.20 -1.56
C THR A 24 7.49 0.29 -1.38
N ALA A 25 6.46 1.13 -1.48
CA ALA A 25 6.55 2.56 -1.22
C ALA A 25 5.29 3.07 -0.53
N ILE A 26 5.44 4.08 0.33
CA ILE A 26 4.34 4.76 1.00
C ILE A 26 4.65 6.27 1.11
N ALA A 27 3.65 7.12 0.90
CA ALA A 27 3.78 8.57 1.06
C ALA A 27 2.46 9.19 1.56
N GLN A 28 2.56 10.16 2.48
CA GLN A 28 1.44 10.97 2.94
C GLN A 28 1.34 12.24 2.09
N ASP A 29 0.12 12.73 1.85
CA ASP A 29 -0.07 14.06 1.26
C ASP A 29 0.32 15.16 2.27
N PRO A 30 1.30 16.04 1.95
CA PRO A 30 1.79 17.03 2.90
C PRO A 30 0.90 18.28 2.99
N ARG A 31 -0.06 18.47 2.07
CA ARG A 31 -0.84 19.71 1.98
C ARG A 31 -1.75 19.89 3.19
N PRO A 32 -1.80 21.08 3.84
CA PRO A 32 -2.73 21.38 4.93
C PRO A 32 -4.17 20.96 4.61
N GLY A 33 -4.75 20.10 5.45
CA GLY A 33 -6.12 19.58 5.28
C GLY A 33 -6.22 18.28 4.48
N PHE A 34 -5.12 17.78 3.89
CA PHE A 34 -5.08 16.55 3.10
C PHE A 34 -4.24 15.43 3.74
N GLN A 35 -3.70 15.64 4.93
CA GLN A 35 -2.83 14.66 5.61
C GLN A 35 -3.54 13.33 5.96
N ASN A 36 -4.85 13.25 5.79
CA ASN A 36 -5.59 11.99 5.82
C ASN A 36 -5.33 11.11 4.58
N ILE A 37 -4.78 11.66 3.50
CA ILE A 37 -4.54 10.95 2.25
C ILE A 37 -3.16 10.31 2.26
N TRP A 38 -3.15 9.02 1.91
CA TRP A 38 -1.94 8.23 1.75
C TRP A 38 -1.93 7.54 0.39
N TYR A 39 -0.74 7.47 -0.20
CA TYR A 39 -0.46 6.75 -1.44
C TYR A 39 0.48 5.60 -1.12
N TYR A 40 0.29 4.47 -1.78
CA TYR A 40 1.19 3.33 -1.66
C TYR A 40 1.41 2.67 -3.02
N GLY A 41 2.65 2.25 -3.25
CA GLY A 41 3.06 1.48 -4.41
C GLY A 41 3.16 0.01 -4.07
N THR A 42 2.64 -0.85 -4.94
CA THR A 42 2.70 -2.30 -4.78
C THR A 42 3.62 -2.95 -5.81
N GLY A 43 4.14 -4.14 -5.48
CA GLY A 43 4.98 -4.93 -6.38
C GLY A 43 6.46 -4.91 -5.99
N GLU A 44 7.09 -6.09 -6.10
CA GLU A 44 8.48 -6.34 -5.75
C GLU A 44 9.16 -7.13 -6.87
N ARG A 45 9.62 -6.40 -7.89
CA ARG A 45 10.24 -6.97 -9.10
C ARG A 45 11.67 -7.46 -8.85
N LEU A 46 12.42 -6.77 -7.98
CA LEU A 46 13.83 -7.01 -7.71
C LEU A 46 14.07 -6.92 -6.19
N GLY A 47 14.95 -7.77 -5.63
CA GLY A 47 15.36 -7.69 -4.23
C GLY A 47 14.76 -8.75 -3.29
N ASN A 48 13.82 -9.58 -3.75
CA ASN A 48 13.33 -10.71 -2.95
C ASN A 48 14.34 -11.87 -2.94
N SER A 49 14.40 -12.62 -1.84
CA SER A 49 15.27 -13.80 -1.68
C SER A 49 14.66 -15.11 -2.22
N ALA A 50 13.43 -15.07 -2.72
CA ALA A 50 12.64 -16.24 -3.16
C ALA A 50 12.80 -16.54 -4.66
N VAL A 51 13.87 -16.09 -5.31
CA VAL A 51 14.05 -16.23 -6.76
C VAL A 51 14.48 -17.66 -7.14
N LEU A 52 13.52 -18.46 -7.60
CA LEU A 52 13.76 -19.55 -8.56
C LEU A 52 13.31 -19.06 -9.93
N GLY A 53 14.22 -18.51 -10.73
CA GLY A 53 14.00 -18.26 -12.16
C GLY A 53 12.65 -17.62 -12.58
N GLY A 54 12.53 -16.29 -12.46
CA GLY A 54 11.53 -15.53 -13.22
C GLY A 54 10.25 -15.10 -12.48
N PHE A 55 10.11 -15.38 -11.18
CA PHE A 55 8.95 -14.93 -10.41
C PHE A 55 9.08 -13.46 -9.99
N ASN A 56 8.47 -12.58 -10.75
CA ASN A 56 8.23 -11.20 -10.34
C ASN A 56 6.97 -11.17 -9.46
N TYR A 57 7.05 -10.62 -8.25
CA TYR A 57 5.85 -10.38 -7.44
C TYR A 57 5.20 -9.09 -7.94
N PHE A 58 4.37 -9.21 -8.97
CA PHE A 58 3.64 -8.08 -9.53
C PHE A 58 2.72 -7.44 -8.48
N GLY A 59 2.64 -6.12 -8.51
CA GLY A 59 1.66 -5.35 -7.75
C GLY A 59 0.45 -4.98 -8.61
N ASN A 60 -0.56 -4.40 -7.98
CA ASN A 60 -1.73 -3.83 -8.65
C ASN A 60 -1.55 -2.33 -8.97
N GLY A 61 -0.33 -1.81 -8.88
CA GLY A 61 -0.01 -0.40 -9.14
C GLY A 61 -0.08 0.47 -7.88
N ILE A 62 -0.55 1.71 -8.06
CA ILE A 62 -0.64 2.72 -7.00
C ILE A 62 -2.04 2.69 -6.39
N GLY A 63 -2.12 2.46 -5.08
CA GLY A 63 -3.34 2.63 -4.32
C GLY A 63 -3.38 3.98 -3.60
N LYS A 64 -4.60 4.46 -3.33
CA LYS A 64 -4.86 5.72 -2.61
C LYS A 64 -5.88 5.44 -1.51
N SER A 65 -5.60 5.93 -0.31
CA SER A 65 -6.58 6.04 0.76
C SER A 65 -7.04 7.49 0.84
N THR A 66 -8.34 7.76 0.62
CA THR A 66 -8.96 9.10 0.76
C THR A 66 -9.67 9.29 2.08
N GLU A 67 -10.12 8.20 2.67
CA GLU A 67 -10.57 8.19 4.05
C GLU A 67 -9.35 8.44 4.94
N LYS A 68 -9.58 9.13 6.06
CA LYS A 68 -8.60 9.09 7.16
C LYS A 68 -8.31 7.63 7.51
N TRP A 69 -9.25 6.71 7.28
CA TRP A 69 -9.19 5.30 7.62
C TRP A 69 -10.22 4.47 6.80
N LEU A 70 -9.79 3.34 6.24
CA LEU A 70 -10.60 2.22 5.72
C LEU A 70 -11.01 2.25 4.22
N ASN A 71 -10.90 1.06 3.60
CA ASN A 71 -11.13 0.67 2.21
C ASN A 71 -10.08 1.12 1.17
N MET A 72 -9.18 0.18 0.88
CA MET A 72 -8.18 0.23 -0.18
C MET A 72 -8.81 -0.31 -1.48
N GLU A 73 -9.42 0.55 -2.29
CA GLU A 73 -9.84 0.13 -3.63
C GLU A 73 -8.64 0.15 -4.60
N SER A 74 -8.27 -1.01 -5.15
CA SER A 74 -7.35 -1.04 -6.29
C SER A 74 -8.08 -0.55 -7.53
N ASN A 75 -7.69 0.62 -8.06
CA ASN A 75 -8.28 1.09 -9.32
C ASN A 75 -7.62 0.39 -10.51
N SER A 76 -8.22 -0.70 -10.96
CA SER A 76 -7.79 -1.43 -12.15
C SER A 76 -8.48 -0.90 -13.42
N ARG A 77 -8.37 0.40 -13.76
CA ARG A 77 -8.86 0.90 -15.06
C ARG A 77 -8.01 2.02 -15.67
N ASN A 78 -7.36 1.65 -16.78
CA ASN A 78 -7.05 2.38 -18.01
C ASN A 78 -6.15 3.63 -17.92
N ALA A 79 -4.90 3.43 -18.33
CA ALA A 79 -4.13 4.45 -19.02
C ALA A 79 -4.87 4.89 -20.29
N VAL A 80 -5.07 6.20 -20.44
CA VAL A 80 -5.20 6.90 -21.72
C VAL A 80 -4.09 7.94 -21.74
#